data_AF-A0A962ZUQ6-F1
#
_entry.id   AF-A0A962ZUQ6-F1
#
_cell.length_a   1.000
_cell.length_b   1.000
_cell.length_c   1.000
_cell.angle_alpha   90.00
_cell.angle_beta   90.00
_cell.angle_gamma   90.00
#
_symmetry.space_group_name_H-M   'P 1'
#
loop_
_entity.id
_entity.type
_entity.pdbx_description
1 polymer ?
#
loop_
_entity_poly.entity_id
_entity_poly.type
_entity_poly.pdbx_seq_one_letter_code
_entity_poly.pdbx_strand_id
1 'polypeptide(L)' 'GKDQTSAIVVVDDKTRKLKKVIKDERLITPTGKFNVHNTRKDVY' A
#
# COMPACT_ATOMS: atom_id res chain seq x y z
N GLY A 1 13.78 -4.38 -15.73
CA GLY A 1 13.68 -4.57 -14.26
C GLY A 1 13.67 -3.28 -13.45
N LYS A 2 13.56 -2.11 -14.09
CA LYS A 2 13.39 -0.80 -13.42
C LYS A 2 12.17 -0.03 -13.94
N ASP A 3 11.48 -0.58 -14.93
CA ASP A 3 10.43 0.10 -15.71
C ASP A 3 9.01 -0.18 -15.20
N GLN A 4 8.89 -0.92 -14.10
CA GLN A 4 7.58 -1.16 -13.50
C GLN A 4 7.18 0.04 -12.66
N THR A 5 6.10 0.70 -13.06
CA THR A 5 5.53 1.84 -12.34
C THR A 5 5.15 1.39 -10.93
N SER A 6 5.78 2.02 -9.94
CA SER A 6 5.50 1.74 -8.52
C SER A 6 4.04 2.04 -8.19
N ALA A 7 3.42 1.18 -7.39
CA ALA A 7 2.01 1.33 -6.99
C ALA A 7 1.78 0.79 -5.58
N ILE A 8 0.84 1.42 -4.85
CA ILE A 8 0.29 0.86 -3.61
C ILE A 8 -1.07 0.25 -3.93
N VAL A 9 -1.24 -1.03 -3.59
CA VAL A 9 -2.48 -1.77 -3.81
C VAL A 9 -3.25 -1.86 -2.50
N VAL A 10 -4.50 -1.41 -2.52
CA VAL A 10 -5.45 -1.54 -1.41
C VAL A 10 -6.41 -2.68 -1.74
N VAL A 11 -6.50 -3.65 -0.84
CA VAL A 11 -7.36 -4.83 -0.96
C VAL A 11 -8.48 -4.74 0.07
N ASP A 12 -9.68 -5.19 -0.30
CA ASP A 12 -10.76 -5.42 0.66
C ASP A 12 -10.51 -6.72 1.42
N ASP A 13 -10.37 -6.64 2.73
CA ASP A 13 -10.05 -7.78 3.58
C ASP A 13 -11.15 -8.87 3.59
N LYS A 14 -12.43 -8.48 3.56
CA LYS A 14 -13.55 -9.42 3.66
C LYS A 14 -13.71 -10.23 2.38
N THR A 15 -13.59 -9.58 1.24
CA THR A 15 -13.80 -10.24 -0.06
C THR A 15 -12.51 -10.65 -0.76
N ARG A 16 -11.35 -10.22 -0.25
CA ARG A 16 -10.02 -10.38 -0.87
C ARG A 16 -9.97 -9.83 -2.30
N LYS A 17 -10.77 -8.80 -2.58
CA LYS A 17 -10.88 -8.18 -3.91
C LYS A 17 -10.07 -6.90 -3.96
N LEU A 18 -9.56 -6.58 -5.13
CA LEU A 18 -8.89 -5.31 -5.39
C LEU A 18 -9.86 -4.15 -5.12
N LYS A 19 -9.50 -3.26 -4.20
CA LYS A 19 -10.31 -2.09 -3.87
C LYS A 19 -9.82 -0.84 -4.60
N LYS A 20 -8.51 -0.59 -4.56
CA LYS A 20 -7.91 0.59 -5.20
C LYS A 20 -6.45 0.36 -5.52
N VAL A 21 -5.99 1.00 -6.58
CA VAL A 21 -4.57 1.12 -6.91
C VAL A 21 -4.19 2.59 -6.83
N ILE A 22 -3.16 2.91 -6.05
CA ILE A 22 -2.61 4.25 -5.90
C ILE A 22 -1.32 4.29 -6.73
N LYS A 23 -1.31 5.15 -7.75
CA LYS A 23 -0.16 5.48 -8.59
C LYS A 23 0.01 6.99 -8.55
N ASP A 24 1.22 7.45 -8.33
CA ASP A 24 1.59 8.86 -8.36
C ASP A 24 3.05 8.95 -8.84
N GLU A 25 3.38 9.96 -9.63
CA GLU A 25 4.75 10.16 -10.15
C GLU A 25 5.77 10.38 -9.02
N ARG A 26 5.31 10.88 -7.87
CA ARG A 26 6.14 11.07 -6.66
C ARG A 26 6.39 9.77 -5.91
N LEU A 27 5.70 8.69 -6.27
CA LEU A 27 5.77 7.39 -5.60
C LEU A 27 6.94 6.55 -6.13
N ILE A 28 8.17 7.00 -5.88
CA ILE A 28 9.38 6.29 -6.30
C ILE A 28 9.75 5.26 -5.22
N THR A 29 9.84 3.97 -5.59
CA THR A 29 10.26 2.87 -4.70
C THR A 29 9.54 2.82 -3.33
N PRO A 30 8.21 2.62 -3.28
CA PRO A 30 7.43 2.66 -2.04
C PRO A 30 7.64 1.40 -1.19
N THR A 31 8.42 1.53 -0.11
CA THR A 31 8.75 0.43 0.81
C THR A 31 7.74 0.30 1.96
N GLY A 32 8.14 0.62 3.19
CA GLY A 32 7.36 0.42 4.42
C GLY A 32 6.04 1.18 4.40
N LYS A 33 4.98 0.57 4.95
CA LYS A 33 3.63 1.15 5.04
C LYS A 33 3.17 1.00 6.49
N PHE A 34 3.04 2.12 7.17
CA PHE A 34 2.75 2.15 8.60
C PHE A 34 1.40 2.82 8.84
N ASN A 35 0.42 2.04 9.31
CA ASN A 35 -0.86 2.59 9.71
C ASN A 35 -0.76 3.15 11.13
N VAL A 36 -0.99 4.45 11.30
CA VAL A 36 -0.77 5.18 12.56
C VAL A 36 -1.46 4.52 13.76
N HIS A 37 -2.73 4.12 13.59
CA HIS A 37 -3.50 3.51 14.68
C HIS A 37 -2.93 2.16 15.12
N ASN A 38 -2.52 1.35 14.13
CA ASN A 38 -2.03 0.00 14.35
C ASN A 38 -0.63 0.03 14.95
N THR A 39 0.26 0.85 14.40
CA THR A 39 1.63 1.00 14.90
C THR A 39 1.68 1.61 16.30
N ARG A 40 0.82 2.59 16.63
CA ARG A 40 0.79 3.17 17.97
C ARG A 40 0.27 2.19 19.04
N LYS A 41 -0.61 1.26 18.66
CA LYS A 41 -1.26 0.31 19.58
C LYS A 41 -0.66 -1.10 19.50
N ASP A 42 0.42 -1.28 18.77
CA ASP A 42 1.05 -2.58 18.50
C ASP A 42 0.06 -3.65 17.99
N VAL A 43 -0.88 -3.24 17.12
CA VAL A 43 -1.86 -4.12 16.47
C VAL A 43 -1.33 -4.51 15.09
N TYR A 44 -1.15 -5.80 14.82
CA TYR A 44 -0.61 -6.33 13.56
C TYR A 44 -1.48 -7.43 12.97
#